data_AF-A0A429GRD1-F1
#
_entry.id   AF-A0A429GRD1-F1
#
_cell.length_a   1.000
_cell.length_b   1.000
_cell.length_c   1.000
_cell.angle_alpha   90.00
_cell.angle_beta   90.00
_cell.angle_gamma   90.00
#
_symmetry.space_group_name_H-M   'P 1'
#
loop_
_entity.id
_entity.type
_entity.pdbx_description
1 polymer ?
#
loop_
_entity_poly.entity_id
_entity_poly.type
_entity_poly.pdbx_seq_one_letter_code
_entity_poly.pdbx_strand_id
1 'polypeptide(L)'
;MSMEERLKNELMMIKRKAGITDDLEVIWAPDADSKLSGEVKGKTIYIYESEEEKAVNTLIHEFIDFLVSRALEPYISFANAMIKLLSDIAYRRKEETIETIVRLLTSQEGR
;
A
#
# COMPACT_ATOMS: atom_id res chain seq x y z
N MET A 1 -10.92 -19.32 -26.34
CA MET A 1 -10.07 -18.79 -25.24
C MET A 1 -11.02 -18.32 -24.17
N SER A 2 -10.84 -18.75 -22.92
CA SER A 2 -11.66 -18.27 -21.81
C SER A 2 -11.29 -16.84 -21.43
N MET A 3 -12.18 -16.14 -20.73
CA MET A 3 -11.89 -14.80 -20.18
C MET A 3 -10.63 -14.82 -19.30
N GLU A 4 -10.49 -15.85 -18.47
CA GLU A 4 -9.33 -16.02 -17.60
C GLU A 4 -8.03 -16.21 -18.39
N GLU A 5 -8.04 -17.03 -19.45
CA GLU A 5 -6.89 -17.20 -20.35
C GLU A 5 -6.52 -15.88 -21.05
N ARG A 6 -7.53 -15.10 -21.47
CA ARG A 6 -7.33 -13.81 -22.12
C ARG A 6 -6.63 -12.83 -21.18
N LEU A 7 -7.11 -12.71 -19.94
CA LEU A 7 -6.52 -11.82 -18.94
C LEU A 7 -5.10 -12.25 -18.56
N LYS A 8 -4.84 -13.55 -18.41
CA LYS A 8 -3.47 -14.07 -18.17
C LYS A 8 -2.52 -13.74 -19.32
N ASN A 9 -2.97 -13.91 -20.55
CA ASN A 9 -2.19 -13.56 -21.74
C ASN A 9 -1.92 -12.05 -21.82
N GLU A 10 -2.92 -11.22 -21.52
CA GLU A 10 -2.78 -9.77 -21.52
C GLU A 10 -1.80 -9.31 -20.43
N LEU A 11 -1.92 -9.84 -19.20
CA LEU A 11 -0.99 -9.54 -18.12
C LEU A 11 0.45 -9.94 -18.49
N MET A 12 0.64 -11.13 -19.06
CA MET A 12 1.96 -11.58 -19.53
C MET A 12 2.53 -10.63 -20.59
N MET A 13 1.70 -10.17 -21.53
CA MET A 13 2.09 -9.23 -22.58
C MET A 13 2.49 -7.86 -22.00
N ILE A 14 1.72 -7.34 -21.06
CA ILE A 14 1.98 -6.05 -20.41
C ILE A 14 3.27 -6.12 -19.58
N LYS A 15 3.44 -7.17 -18.76
CA LYS A 15 4.68 -7.42 -18.00
C LYS A 15 5.90 -7.45 -18.90
N ARG A 16 5.83 -8.17 -20.02
CA ARG A 16 6.94 -8.25 -20.99
C ARG A 16 7.28 -6.89 -21.57
N LYS A 17 6.26 -6.11 -21.98
CA LYS A 17 6.46 -4.76 -22.52
C LYS A 17 7.08 -3.81 -21.49
N ALA A 18 6.68 -3.94 -20.23
CA ALA A 18 7.20 -3.12 -19.15
C ALA A 18 8.55 -3.61 -18.61
N GLY A 19 9.06 -4.75 -19.07
CA GLY A 19 10.33 -5.32 -18.60
C GLY A 19 10.27 -5.84 -17.16
N ILE A 20 9.09 -6.24 -16.69
CA ILE A 20 8.84 -6.65 -15.31
C ILE A 20 8.78 -8.18 -15.21
N THR A 21 9.53 -8.73 -14.27
CA THR A 21 9.62 -10.18 -14.00
C THR A 21 9.04 -10.56 -12.64
N ASP A 22 8.08 -9.79 -12.13
CA ASP A 22 7.44 -10.11 -10.85
C ASP A 22 6.47 -11.29 -10.95
N ASP A 23 6.09 -11.83 -9.78
CA ASP A 23 5.14 -12.94 -9.66
C ASP A 23 3.67 -12.45 -9.59
N LEU A 24 3.36 -11.26 -10.11
CA LEU A 24 1.99 -10.74 -10.11
C LEU A 24 1.06 -11.63 -10.95
N GLU A 25 -0.03 -12.12 -10.38
CA GLU A 25 -0.99 -13.00 -11.06
C GLU A 25 -2.31 -12.25 -11.30
N VAL A 26 -3.15 -12.80 -12.18
CA VAL A 26 -4.52 -12.31 -12.38
C VAL A 26 -5.52 -13.44 -12.17
N ILE A 27 -6.59 -13.13 -11.43
CA ILE A 27 -7.75 -14.00 -11.22
C ILE A 27 -8.98 -13.27 -11.73
N TRP A 28 -9.73 -13.94 -12.60
CA TRP A 28 -11.07 -13.51 -12.98
C TRP A 28 -12.08 -14.07 -11.99
N ALA A 29 -12.74 -13.19 -11.24
CA ALA A 29 -13.71 -13.54 -10.23
C ALA A 29 -14.94 -12.63 -10.41
N PRO A 30 -15.77 -12.84 -11.44
CA PRO A 30 -16.84 -11.92 -11.77
C PRO A 30 -17.80 -11.74 -10.58
N ASP A 31 -18.04 -10.48 -10.21
CA ASP A 31 -18.91 -10.11 -9.09
C ASP A 31 -19.72 -8.87 -9.46
N ALA A 32 -21.01 -9.07 -9.76
CA ALA A 32 -21.92 -8.00 -10.15
C ALA A 32 -22.35 -7.11 -8.97
N ASP A 33 -22.19 -7.57 -7.73
CA ASP A 33 -22.52 -6.82 -6.52
C ASP A 33 -21.32 -6.05 -5.97
N SER A 34 -20.12 -6.32 -6.51
CA SER A 34 -18.91 -5.58 -6.16
C SER A 34 -19.03 -4.10 -6.56
N LYS A 35 -18.62 -3.21 -5.65
CA LYS A 35 -18.46 -1.77 -5.94
C LYS A 35 -17.15 -1.45 -6.68
N LEU A 36 -16.28 -2.44 -6.81
CA LEU A 36 -14.97 -2.33 -7.44
C LEU A 36 -14.98 -3.12 -8.75
N SER A 37 -14.36 -2.56 -9.79
CA SER A 37 -14.11 -3.29 -11.04
C SER A 37 -12.96 -4.30 -10.90
N GLY A 38 -12.00 -4.01 -10.03
CA GLY A 38 -10.88 -4.86 -9.69
C GLY A 38 -10.14 -4.35 -8.45
N GLU A 39 -9.18 -5.14 -7.96
CA GLU A 39 -8.27 -4.73 -6.90
C GLU A 39 -6.99 -5.59 -6.89
N VAL A 40 -5.91 -5.07 -6.30
CA VAL A 40 -4.69 -5.83 -6.05
C VAL A 40 -4.61 -6.25 -4.58
N LYS A 41 -4.60 -7.57 -4.34
CA LYS A 41 -4.34 -8.15 -3.01
C LYS A 41 -3.02 -8.92 -3.04
N GLY A 42 -2.00 -8.35 -2.40
CA GLY A 42 -0.66 -8.93 -2.36
C GLY A 42 -0.04 -8.99 -3.75
N LYS A 43 0.10 -10.20 -4.31
CA LYS A 43 0.63 -10.43 -5.67
C LYS A 43 -0.46 -10.90 -6.64
N THR A 44 -1.72 -10.63 -6.38
CA THR A 44 -2.81 -11.08 -7.24
C THR A 44 -3.75 -9.93 -7.56
N ILE A 45 -3.95 -9.68 -8.85
CA ILE A 45 -4.96 -8.79 -9.40
C ILE A 45 -6.27 -9.57 -9.51
N TYR A 46 -7.30 -9.10 -8.84
CA TYR A 46 -8.66 -9.62 -8.95
C TYR A 46 -9.44 -8.73 -9.92
N ILE A 47 -10.14 -9.36 -10.86
CA ILE A 47 -11.01 -8.67 -11.83
C ILE A 47 -12.44 -9.14 -11.64
N TYR A 48 -13.32 -8.20 -11.30
CA TYR A 48 -14.74 -8.44 -11.01
C TYR A 48 -15.64 -8.19 -12.23
N GLU A 49 -15.12 -7.50 -13.25
CA GLU A 49 -15.85 -7.21 -14.49
C GLU A 49 -16.13 -8.49 -15.30
N SER A 50 -17.37 -8.64 -15.73
CA SER A 50 -17.82 -9.77 -16.56
C SER A 50 -17.66 -9.50 -18.07
N GLU A 51 -17.62 -8.23 -18.48
CA GLU A 51 -17.47 -7.82 -19.87
C GLU A 51 -15.98 -7.77 -20.26
N GLU A 52 -15.61 -8.42 -21.37
CA GLU A 52 -14.20 -8.60 -21.78
C GLU A 52 -13.44 -7.28 -21.86
N GLU A 53 -13.99 -6.29 -22.56
CA GLU A 53 -13.32 -5.00 -22.75
C GLU A 53 -13.10 -4.28 -21.40
N LYS A 54 -14.10 -4.30 -20.52
CA LYS A 54 -13.99 -3.72 -19.18
C LYS A 54 -12.96 -4.44 -18.33
N ALA A 55 -12.99 -5.77 -18.32
CA ALA A 55 -12.06 -6.58 -17.55
C ALA A 55 -10.60 -6.34 -17.97
N VAL A 56 -10.33 -6.23 -19.27
CA VAL A 56 -8.99 -5.89 -19.79
C VAL A 56 -8.57 -4.49 -19.39
N ASN A 57 -9.47 -3.50 -19.49
CA ASN A 57 -9.18 -2.13 -19.08
C ASN A 57 -8.89 -2.03 -17.58
N THR A 58 -9.67 -2.74 -16.74
CA THR A 58 -9.42 -2.85 -15.31
C THR A 58 -8.07 -3.50 -15.02
N LEU A 59 -7.73 -4.60 -15.71
CA LEU A 59 -6.42 -5.26 -15.53
C LEU A 59 -5.25 -4.29 -15.80
N ILE A 60 -5.34 -3.48 -16.86
CA ILE A 60 -4.32 -2.48 -17.17
C ILE A 60 -4.24 -1.41 -16.06
N HIS A 61 -5.40 -0.94 -15.58
CA HIS A 61 -5.47 0.04 -14.49
C HIS A 61 -4.81 -0.48 -13.21
N GLU A 62 -5.23 -1.66 -12.74
CA GLU A 62 -4.70 -2.29 -11.52
C GLU A 62 -3.21 -2.60 -11.63
N PHE A 63 -2.74 -3.01 -12.82
CA PHE A 63 -1.31 -3.23 -13.06
C PHE A 63 -0.51 -1.93 -12.92
N ILE A 64 -0.98 -0.83 -13.51
CA ILE A 64 -0.31 0.47 -13.41
C ILE A 64 -0.32 0.97 -11.98
N ASP A 65 -1.46 0.87 -11.29
CA ASP A 65 -1.59 1.28 -9.89
C ASP A 65 -0.65 0.49 -8.98
N PHE A 66 -0.52 -0.83 -9.19
CA PHE A 66 0.45 -1.67 -8.49
C PHE A 66 1.89 -1.16 -8.67
N LEU A 67 2.30 -0.80 -9.89
CA LEU A 67 3.66 -0.32 -10.15
C LEU A 67 3.92 1.04 -9.51
N VAL A 68 2.96 1.96 -9.62
CA VAL A 68 3.06 3.28 -9.00
C VAL A 68 3.12 3.14 -7.49
N SER A 69 2.22 2.36 -6.89
CA SER A 69 2.19 2.08 -5.45
C SER A 69 3.50 1.46 -4.96
N ARG A 70 4.05 0.50 -5.69
CA ARG A 70 5.34 -0.13 -5.38
C ARG A 70 6.52 0.85 -5.48
N ALA A 71 6.50 1.75 -6.46
CA ALA A 71 7.52 2.79 -6.58
C ALA A 71 7.45 3.82 -5.44
N LEU A 72 6.25 4.08 -4.92
CA LEU A 72 6.02 5.02 -3.81
C LEU A 72 6.28 4.41 -2.42
N GLU A 73 6.17 3.09 -2.27
CA GLU A 73 6.31 2.39 -0.98
C GLU A 73 7.57 2.77 -0.18
N PRO A 74 8.78 2.84 -0.78
CA PRO A 74 9.99 3.19 -0.03
C PRO A 74 9.94 4.59 0.56
N TYR A 75 9.32 5.54 -0.15
CA TYR A 75 9.17 6.93 0.30
C TYR A 75 8.18 7.03 1.46
N ILE A 76 7.06 6.32 1.36
CA ILE A 76 6.05 6.25 2.42
C ILE A 76 6.65 5.60 3.67
N SER A 77 7.34 4.48 3.50
CA SER A 77 8.03 3.77 4.58
C SER A 77 9.06 4.64 5.28
N PHE A 78 9.88 5.37 4.52
CA PHE A 78 10.86 6.32 5.04
C PHE A 78 10.22 7.46 5.82
N ALA A 79 9.18 8.10 5.27
CA ALA A 79 8.47 9.19 5.94
C ALA A 79 7.84 8.72 7.27
N ASN A 80 7.23 7.52 7.27
CA ASN A 80 6.66 6.93 8.48
C ASN A 80 7.72 6.63 9.54
N ALA A 81 8.89 6.14 9.14
CA ALA A 81 10.01 5.90 10.05
C ALA A 81 10.52 7.22 10.68
N MET A 82 10.62 8.29 9.89
CA MET A 82 10.98 9.62 10.39
C MET A 82 9.96 10.16 11.39
N ILE A 83 8.66 10.07 11.06
CA ILE A 83 7.58 10.51 11.95
C ILE A 83 7.69 9.79 13.28
N LYS A 84 7.83 8.46 13.26
CA LYS A 84 7.99 7.65 14.48
C LYS A 84 9.18 8.09 15.32
N LEU A 85 10.35 8.25 14.70
CA LEU A 85 11.56 8.69 15.40
C LEU A 85 11.37 10.06 16.07
N LEU A 86 10.80 11.02 15.34
CA LEU A 86 10.59 12.38 15.87
C LEU A 86 9.56 12.38 17.00
N SER A 87 8.48 11.59 16.89
CA SER A 87 7.51 11.41 17.97
C SER A 87 8.16 10.83 19.24
N ASP A 88 9.02 9.82 19.10
CA ASP A 88 9.72 9.20 20.23
C ASP A 88 10.71 10.16 20.91
N ILE A 89 11.39 11.01 20.13
CA ILE A 89 12.27 12.06 20.67
C ILE A 89 11.45 13.12 21.40
N ALA A 90 10.37 13.60 20.79
CA ALA A 90 9.51 14.62 21.38
C ALA A 90 8.89 14.15 22.70
N TYR A 91 8.41 12.91 22.74
CA TYR A 91 7.87 12.30 23.95
C TYR A 91 8.91 12.23 25.07
N ARG A 92 10.12 11.73 24.79
CA ARG A 92 11.20 11.64 25.79
C ARG A 92 11.58 13.01 26.37
N ARG A 93 11.77 14.02 25.52
CA ARG A 93 12.09 15.38 25.96
C ARG A 93 10.99 15.99 26.82
N LYS A 94 9.72 15.70 26.49
CA LYS A 94 8.57 16.13 27.29
C LYS A 94 8.62 15.51 28.68
N GLU A 95 8.83 14.19 28.79
CA GLU A 95 8.94 13.50 30.09
C GLU A 95 10.14 14.02 30.91
N GLU A 96 11.32 14.18 30.32
CA GLU A 96 12.50 14.75 30.99
C GLU A 96 12.23 16.16 31.56
N THR A 97 11.49 16.98 30.81
CA THR A 97 11.08 18.32 31.22
C THR A 97 10.09 18.25 32.38
N ILE A 98 9.07 17.40 32.28
CA ILE A 98 8.08 17.18 33.34
C ILE A 98 8.77 16.73 34.63
N GLU A 99 9.64 15.72 34.56
CA GLU A 99 10.39 15.23 35.72
C GLU A 99 11.21 16.34 36.39
N THR A 100 11.85 17.19 35.58
CA THR A 100 12.63 18.32 36.09
C THR A 100 11.75 19.33 36.81
N ILE A 101 10.59 19.68 36.24
CA ILE A 101 9.61 20.58 36.88
C ILE A 101 9.07 19.95 38.18
N VAL A 102 8.71 18.67 38.16
CA VAL A 102 8.22 17.95 39.35
C VAL A 102 9.26 17.98 40.46
N ARG A 103 10.53 17.67 40.15
CA ARG A 103 11.63 17.75 41.12
C ARG A 103 11.74 19.15 41.74
N LEU A 104 11.70 20.21 40.94
CA LEU A 104 11.81 21.59 41.44
C LEU A 104 10.67 21.99 42.37
N LEU A 105 9.43 21.62 42.02
CA LEU A 105 8.25 21.99 42.80
C LEU A 105 8.10 21.18 44.09
N THR A 106 8.53 19.92 44.08
CA THR A 106 8.45 19.02 45.26
C THR A 106 9.64 19.15 46.21
N SER A 107 10.78 19.66 45.74
CA SER A 107 11.99 19.85 46.59
C SER A 107 11.94 21.11 47.48
N GLN A 108 10.83 21.85 47.51
CA GLN A 108 10.68 23.11 48.28
C GLN A 108 10.02 22.93 49.66
N GLU A 109 9.65 21.72 50.10
CA GLU A 109 8.99 21.49 51.40
C GLU A 109 9.94 21.31 52.60
N GLY A 110 11.17 21.83 52.55
CA GLY A 110 12.22 21.53 53.54
C GLY A 110 13.08 22.71 54.01
N ARG A 111 12.58 23.95 54.02
CA ARG A 111 13.26 25.08 54.68
C ARG A 111 12.29 25.95 55.46
#